data_AF-A0A1M3DAN5-F1
#
_entry.id   AF-A0A1M3DAN5-F1
#
_cell.length_a   1.000
_cell.length_b   1.000
_cell.length_c   1.000
_cell.angle_alpha   90.00
_cell.angle_beta   90.00
_cell.angle_gamma   90.00
#
_symmetry.space_group_name_H-M   'P 1'
#
loop_
_entity.id
_entity.type
_entity.pdbx_description
1 polymer ?
#
loop_
_entity_poly.entity_id
_entity_poly.type
_entity_poly.pdbx_seq_one_letter_code
_entity_poly.pdbx_strand_id
1 'polypeptide(L)'
;MAALGLFAAQTASATQAPPAADPAEKQGSLYLQCDGQPNNMSGGERAARVLGAIALVGLLAPQPESPDASKRKFGAEGVAACTSLIDGDKKETNAKRRAHLILARALHRIEAKDYDAALADAALARREMAESGLSADPYYARSQGRAPDLIEAAALYRMGKPAQAEEAALRGMENVRHNLFGLVMVPGYMLATRTGSEAELHYLGWRSRASAPTLRFEAARLEEFGRFADAARAYDGLIDYNRVNTPKNILSIRLAEAAVAHALAGHADVAAERARDAQANFDQRKADGKPEGDDAAFVEVMDLYGIVHLADSGDVKGARRLFAARSQWVAASFGAVVEVTRRLRAGAAADELIGGLGKDVDQLWADRDAKLRAATLAKDSDNKTLFGLIPAADQAGEYEALSKTIWRTDKSKLLIVPKKPPENGSKFEVLIGYAPLMPSIDGYALHAALLAKARGKQGFIITPIVQNGLIAALFITGDRGAPGLPEGIFNDAETVIADLSPVIPAPETLEARRKAATASGSK
;
A
#
# COMPACT_ATOMS: atom_id res chain seq x y z
N MET A 1 23.42 46.36 14.02
CA MET A 1 23.81 47.78 13.83
C MET A 1 22.81 48.42 12.86
N ALA A 2 22.38 49.64 13.23
CA ALA A 2 21.67 50.65 12.45
C ALA A 2 20.27 50.35 11.89
N ALA A 3 19.30 50.97 12.57
CA ALA A 3 17.93 51.19 12.18
C ALA A 3 17.80 52.26 11.07
N LEU A 4 16.67 52.29 10.38
CA LEU A 4 15.97 53.54 10.07
C LEU A 4 14.51 53.24 9.72
N GLY A 5 13.60 53.68 10.59
CA GLY A 5 12.18 53.80 10.30
C GLY A 5 11.83 55.24 9.94
N LEU A 6 10.77 55.42 9.18
CA LEU A 6 10.02 56.67 9.12
C LEU A 6 8.52 56.37 8.97
N PHE A 7 7.74 57.13 9.75
CA PHE A 7 6.31 57.04 10.01
C PHE A 7 5.42 57.47 8.82
N ALA A 8 4.23 56.87 8.70
CA ALA A 8 3.04 57.57 8.21
C ALA A 8 1.72 56.94 8.75
N ALA A 9 0.99 57.77 9.50
CA ALA A 9 -0.44 57.80 9.84
C ALA A 9 -1.32 56.55 9.65
N GLN A 10 -1.82 55.99 10.77
CA GLN A 10 -3.02 55.16 10.80
C GLN A 10 -4.27 56.06 10.93
N THR A 11 -5.11 56.10 9.91
CA THR A 11 -6.51 56.49 10.04
C THR A 11 -7.28 55.31 10.63
N ALA A 12 -7.85 55.51 11.81
CA ALA A 12 -8.75 54.55 12.45
C ALA A 12 -10.04 54.42 11.64
N SER A 13 -10.12 53.43 10.76
CA SER A 13 -11.41 52.90 10.29
C SER A 13 -11.89 51.89 11.33
N ALA A 14 -13.04 52.16 11.94
CA ALA A 14 -13.73 51.22 12.79
C ALA A 14 -14.12 49.98 11.97
N THR A 15 -13.24 48.98 11.95
CA THR A 15 -13.59 47.62 11.54
C THR A 15 -14.58 47.10 12.56
N GLN A 16 -15.86 47.03 12.16
CA GLN A 16 -16.84 46.18 12.82
C GLN A 16 -16.20 44.80 13.00
N ALA A 17 -16.16 44.35 14.25
CA ALA A 17 -15.73 42.99 14.56
C ALA A 17 -16.62 42.04 13.73
N PRO A 18 -16.05 41.04 13.04
CA PRO A 18 -16.85 40.00 12.43
C PRO A 18 -17.76 39.40 13.52
N PRO A 19 -19.05 39.12 13.21
CA PRO A 19 -19.93 38.48 14.18
C PRO A 19 -19.24 37.22 14.70
N ALA A 20 -19.27 37.05 16.02
CA ALA A 20 -18.71 35.86 16.65
C ALA A 20 -19.39 34.63 16.04
N ALA A 21 -18.61 33.77 15.39
CA ALA A 21 -19.07 32.50 14.85
C ALA A 21 -19.85 31.73 15.92
N ASP A 22 -21.02 31.24 15.53
CA ASP A 22 -21.95 30.52 16.41
C ASP A 22 -21.20 29.34 17.08
N PRO A 23 -21.43 28.98 18.35
CA PRO A 23 -20.73 27.86 19.00
C PRO A 23 -20.87 26.54 18.23
N ALA A 24 -21.98 26.37 17.49
CA ALA A 24 -22.21 25.26 16.57
C ALA A 24 -21.29 25.30 15.33
N GLU A 25 -20.99 26.50 14.80
CA GLU A 25 -20.09 26.71 13.67
C GLU A 25 -18.63 26.34 14.04
N LYS A 26 -18.26 26.54 15.30
CA LYS A 26 -16.96 26.12 15.87
C LYS A 26 -16.82 24.60 16.00
N GLN A 27 -17.90 23.87 16.29
CA GLN A 27 -17.87 22.40 16.44
C GLN A 27 -18.08 21.65 15.12
N GLY A 28 -18.68 22.29 14.11
CA GLY A 28 -19.06 21.65 12.84
C GLY A 28 -20.30 20.76 12.98
N SER A 29 -20.94 20.42 11.86
CA SER A 29 -22.10 19.52 11.85
C SER A 29 -21.79 18.13 12.41
N LEU A 30 -22.83 17.37 12.75
CA LEU A 30 -22.70 15.97 13.14
C LEU A 30 -21.97 15.13 12.08
N TYR A 31 -22.04 15.50 10.80
CA TYR A 31 -21.29 14.83 9.74
C TYR A 31 -19.79 15.07 9.89
N LEU A 32 -19.36 16.33 10.08
CA LEU A 32 -17.95 16.65 10.35
C LEU A 32 -17.46 16.02 11.65
N GLN A 33 -18.30 16.00 12.69
CA GLN A 33 -17.99 15.35 13.95
C GLN A 33 -17.87 13.82 13.84
N CYS A 34 -18.59 13.19 12.92
CA CYS A 34 -18.54 11.75 12.68
C CYS A 34 -17.35 11.34 11.78
N ASP A 35 -17.14 11.98 10.63
CA ASP A 35 -16.10 11.52 9.69
C ASP A 35 -15.33 12.63 8.99
N GLY A 36 -15.57 13.89 9.40
CA GLY A 36 -14.89 15.05 8.83
C GLY A 36 -15.34 15.36 7.40
N GLN A 37 -16.37 14.68 6.88
CA GLN A 37 -16.98 15.00 5.60
C GLN A 37 -18.30 15.75 5.82
N PRO A 38 -18.64 16.74 4.99
CA PRO A 38 -19.91 17.44 5.11
C PRO A 38 -21.09 16.51 4.75
N ASN A 39 -22.31 17.00 5.00
CA ASN A 39 -23.52 16.32 4.55
C ASN A 39 -23.52 16.17 3.01
N ASN A 40 -24.05 15.04 2.51
CA ASN A 40 -24.26 14.85 1.08
C ASN A 40 -25.34 15.82 0.59
N MET A 41 -24.94 16.90 -0.08
CA MET A 41 -25.90 17.67 -0.88
C MET A 41 -26.25 16.87 -2.12
N SER A 42 -27.54 16.64 -2.32
CA SER A 42 -28.02 15.97 -3.54
C SER A 42 -27.63 16.77 -4.80
N GLY A 43 -27.47 16.09 -5.94
CA GLY A 43 -27.28 16.76 -7.23
C GLY A 43 -28.42 17.75 -7.55
N GLY A 44 -29.63 17.45 -7.08
CA GLY A 44 -30.81 18.32 -7.14
C GLY A 44 -30.68 19.58 -6.28
N GLU A 45 -30.09 19.51 -5.07
CA GLU A 45 -29.79 20.70 -4.25
C GLU A 45 -28.68 21.55 -4.85
N ARG A 46 -27.64 20.93 -5.45
CA ARG A 46 -26.62 21.67 -6.20
C ARG A 46 -27.22 22.38 -7.41
N ALA A 47 -28.06 21.71 -8.19
CA ALA A 47 -28.74 22.29 -9.35
C ALA A 47 -29.76 23.37 -8.96
N ALA A 48 -30.55 23.15 -7.90
CA ALA A 48 -31.51 24.13 -7.38
C ALA A 48 -30.83 25.36 -6.77
N ARG A 49 -29.62 25.22 -6.21
CA ARG A 49 -28.81 26.37 -5.76
C ARG A 49 -28.13 27.09 -6.91
N VAL A 50 -27.73 26.40 -7.99
CA VAL A 50 -27.20 27.04 -9.22
C VAL A 50 -28.31 27.73 -10.02
N LEU A 51 -29.51 27.16 -10.08
CA LEU A 51 -30.68 27.78 -10.73
C LEU A 51 -31.36 28.84 -9.84
N GLY A 52 -31.34 28.66 -8.52
CA GLY A 52 -31.84 29.61 -7.52
C GLY A 52 -30.84 30.72 -7.14
N ALA A 53 -29.60 30.65 -7.64
CA ALA A 53 -28.53 31.62 -7.43
C ALA A 53 -28.79 32.98 -8.11
N ILE A 54 -29.91 33.17 -8.81
CA ILE A 54 -30.25 34.46 -9.42
C ILE A 54 -31.23 35.30 -8.58
N ALA A 55 -31.85 34.79 -7.49
CA ALA A 55 -32.84 35.63 -6.79
C ALA A 55 -32.85 35.66 -5.25
N LEU A 56 -32.70 34.56 -4.49
CA LEU A 56 -32.97 34.66 -3.03
C LEU A 56 -32.24 33.69 -2.08
N VAL A 57 -31.58 32.63 -2.57
CA VAL A 57 -30.98 31.61 -1.66
C VAL A 57 -29.58 31.99 -1.15
N GLY A 58 -28.82 32.79 -1.92
CA GLY A 58 -27.44 33.17 -1.56
C GLY A 58 -27.30 34.09 -0.35
N LEU A 59 -28.41 34.70 0.13
CA LEU A 59 -28.43 35.58 1.30
C LEU A 59 -28.99 34.92 2.57
N LEU A 60 -29.61 33.72 2.45
CA LEU A 60 -30.35 33.07 3.55
C LEU A 60 -29.91 31.62 3.81
N ALA A 61 -29.17 30.98 2.90
CA ALA A 61 -28.63 29.65 3.13
C ALA A 61 -27.17 29.74 3.61
N PRO A 62 -26.83 29.15 4.77
CA PRO A 62 -25.44 29.09 5.23
C PRO A 62 -24.55 28.41 4.19
N GLN A 63 -23.31 28.89 4.09
CA GLN A 63 -22.31 28.31 3.20
C GLN A 63 -22.17 26.82 3.48
N PRO A 64 -22.10 25.96 2.45
CA PRO A 64 -21.93 24.54 2.65
C PRO A 64 -20.62 24.28 3.40
N GLU A 65 -20.71 23.45 4.44
CA GLU A 65 -19.53 23.05 5.19
C GLU A 65 -18.50 22.36 4.27
N SER A 66 -17.22 22.66 4.49
CA SER A 66 -16.11 22.01 3.79
C SER A 66 -15.60 20.81 4.57
N PRO A 67 -15.01 19.79 3.91
CA PRO A 67 -14.36 18.69 4.60
C PRO A 67 -13.30 19.19 5.59
N ASP A 68 -13.39 18.74 6.83
CA ASP A 68 -12.48 19.11 7.91
C ASP A 68 -12.28 17.94 8.87
N ALA A 69 -11.17 17.24 8.67
CA ALA A 69 -10.82 16.07 9.43
C ALA A 69 -10.45 16.38 10.90
N SER A 70 -10.17 17.65 11.23
CA SER A 70 -9.83 18.08 12.60
C SER A 70 -11.04 18.23 13.51
N LYS A 71 -12.25 18.30 12.92
CA LYS A 71 -13.52 18.41 13.65
C LYS A 71 -14.11 17.07 14.06
N ARG A 72 -13.52 15.95 13.63
CA ARG A 72 -13.92 14.61 14.05
C ARG A 72 -13.81 14.48 15.57
N LYS A 73 -14.86 13.98 16.17
CA LYS A 73 -14.86 13.58 17.58
C LYS A 73 -14.13 12.26 17.74
N PHE A 74 -13.65 11.96 18.93
CA PHE A 74 -12.87 10.74 19.20
C PHE A 74 -13.65 9.78 20.09
N GLY A 75 -13.51 8.48 19.85
CA GLY A 75 -14.08 7.43 20.70
C GLY A 75 -15.59 7.57 20.87
N ALA A 76 -16.06 7.55 22.12
CA ALA A 76 -17.50 7.57 22.45
C ALA A 76 -18.25 8.80 21.90
N GLU A 77 -17.62 9.98 21.86
CA GLU A 77 -18.24 11.17 21.26
C GLU A 77 -18.45 11.01 19.75
N GLY A 78 -17.46 10.42 19.05
CA GLY A 78 -17.58 10.10 17.62
C GLY A 78 -18.65 9.05 17.35
N VAL A 79 -18.72 8.00 18.20
CA VAL A 79 -19.79 7.00 18.14
C VAL A 79 -21.17 7.65 18.28
N ALA A 80 -21.34 8.59 19.20
CA ALA A 80 -22.61 9.29 19.41
C ALA A 80 -22.98 10.19 18.21
N ALA A 81 -22.01 10.91 17.64
CA ALA A 81 -22.22 11.74 16.45
C ALA A 81 -22.69 10.90 15.26
N CYS A 82 -22.00 9.79 14.97
CA CYS A 82 -22.39 8.88 13.88
C CYS A 82 -23.73 8.20 14.16
N THR A 83 -23.99 7.75 15.38
CA THR A 83 -25.26 7.08 15.75
C THR A 83 -26.46 8.00 15.53
N SER A 84 -26.32 9.30 15.85
CA SER A 84 -27.37 10.28 15.58
C SER A 84 -27.73 10.40 14.09
N LEU A 85 -26.76 10.16 13.19
CA LEU A 85 -26.95 10.20 11.74
C LEU A 85 -27.39 8.84 11.15
N ILE A 86 -27.16 7.73 11.84
CA ILE A 86 -27.47 6.38 11.34
C ILE A 86 -28.82 5.90 11.89
N ASP A 87 -29.07 6.12 13.17
CA ASP A 87 -30.19 5.54 13.90
C ASP A 87 -31.17 6.59 14.46
N GLY A 88 -30.83 7.88 14.33
CA GLY A 88 -31.68 8.98 14.81
C GLY A 88 -32.86 9.32 13.89
N ASP A 89 -33.72 10.25 14.35
CA ASP A 89 -34.96 10.66 13.67
C ASP A 89 -34.72 11.22 12.26
N LYS A 90 -33.55 11.85 12.03
CA LYS A 90 -33.12 12.41 10.74
C LYS A 90 -32.00 11.58 10.12
N LYS A 91 -32.12 10.25 10.18
CA LYS A 91 -31.11 9.34 9.65
C LYS A 91 -30.81 9.59 8.18
N GLU A 92 -29.55 9.40 7.80
CA GLU A 92 -29.10 9.44 6.42
C GLU A 92 -29.78 8.33 5.59
N THR A 93 -30.32 8.73 4.44
CA THR A 93 -31.08 7.85 3.52
C THR A 93 -30.30 7.54 2.25
N ASN A 94 -29.29 8.35 1.91
CA ASN A 94 -28.39 8.05 0.82
C ASN A 94 -27.50 6.85 1.19
N ALA A 95 -27.72 5.71 0.52
CA ALA A 95 -27.03 4.46 0.83
C ALA A 95 -25.50 4.58 0.88
N LYS A 96 -24.89 5.30 -0.07
CA LYS A 96 -23.42 5.51 -0.10
C LYS A 96 -22.92 6.32 1.09
N ARG A 97 -23.61 7.42 1.46
CA ARG A 97 -23.25 8.22 2.63
C ARG A 97 -23.46 7.45 3.91
N ARG A 98 -24.61 6.79 4.05
CA ARG A 98 -24.96 5.95 5.19
C ARG A 98 -23.91 4.87 5.43
N ALA A 99 -23.51 4.15 4.38
CA ALA A 99 -22.44 3.15 4.45
C ALA A 99 -21.11 3.78 4.96
N HIS A 100 -20.73 4.95 4.48
CA HIS A 100 -19.54 5.67 4.98
C HIS A 100 -19.66 6.00 6.47
N LEU A 101 -20.82 6.50 6.92
CA LEU A 101 -21.05 6.85 8.32
C LEU A 101 -20.97 5.61 9.24
N ILE A 102 -21.49 4.46 8.80
CA ILE A 102 -21.38 3.21 9.56
C ILE A 102 -19.92 2.78 9.69
N LEU A 103 -19.14 2.87 8.60
CA LEU A 103 -17.70 2.58 8.64
C LEU A 103 -16.97 3.53 9.59
N ALA A 104 -17.28 4.83 9.57
CA ALA A 104 -16.69 5.81 10.49
C ALA A 104 -17.05 5.50 11.96
N ARG A 105 -18.30 5.11 12.23
CA ARG A 105 -18.71 4.65 13.57
C ARG A 105 -17.90 3.45 14.03
N ALA A 106 -17.65 2.48 13.14
CA ALA A 106 -16.83 1.31 13.46
C ALA A 106 -15.41 1.71 13.88
N LEU A 107 -14.81 2.71 13.22
CA LEU A 107 -13.50 3.24 13.61
C LEU A 107 -13.55 3.92 14.98
N HIS A 108 -14.57 4.74 15.25
CA HIS A 108 -14.75 5.33 16.58
C HIS A 108 -14.98 4.28 17.67
N ARG A 109 -15.59 3.15 17.33
CA ARG A 109 -15.70 2.01 18.26
C ARG A 109 -14.35 1.36 18.53
N ILE A 110 -13.47 1.26 17.53
CA ILE A 110 -12.07 0.85 17.75
C ILE A 110 -11.35 1.85 18.67
N GLU A 111 -11.50 3.16 18.45
CA GLU A 111 -10.94 4.21 19.33
C GLU A 111 -11.45 4.07 20.78
N ALA A 112 -12.74 3.74 20.94
CA ALA A 112 -13.37 3.47 22.23
C ALA A 112 -13.04 2.07 22.81
N LYS A 113 -12.22 1.27 22.11
CA LYS A 113 -11.86 -0.12 22.43
C LYS A 113 -13.05 -1.09 22.51
N ASP A 114 -14.15 -0.74 21.87
CA ASP A 114 -15.36 -1.57 21.74
C ASP A 114 -15.31 -2.37 20.42
N TYR A 115 -14.41 -3.35 20.39
CA TYR A 115 -14.08 -4.07 19.16
C TYR A 115 -15.22 -4.95 18.64
N ASP A 116 -15.99 -5.61 19.52
CA ASP A 116 -17.13 -6.43 19.12
C ASP A 116 -18.20 -5.57 18.40
N ALA A 117 -18.42 -4.37 18.91
CA ALA A 117 -19.37 -3.45 18.34
C ALA A 117 -18.84 -2.80 17.04
N ALA A 118 -17.52 -2.66 16.88
CA ALA A 118 -16.89 -2.30 15.60
C ALA A 118 -17.05 -3.42 14.54
N LEU A 119 -16.91 -4.68 14.93
CA LEU A 119 -17.17 -5.83 14.06
C LEU A 119 -18.63 -5.88 13.61
N ALA A 120 -19.57 -5.57 14.52
CA ALA A 120 -20.99 -5.48 14.19
C ALA A 120 -21.27 -4.37 13.15
N ASP A 121 -20.62 -3.21 13.28
CA ASP A 121 -20.75 -2.12 12.30
C ASP A 121 -20.11 -2.47 10.95
N ALA A 122 -18.95 -3.14 10.92
CA ALA A 122 -18.36 -3.63 9.67
C ALA A 122 -19.30 -4.62 8.96
N ALA A 123 -19.91 -5.55 9.69
CA ALA A 123 -20.89 -6.48 9.15
C ALA A 123 -22.17 -5.77 8.68
N LEU A 124 -22.64 -4.75 9.40
CA LEU A 124 -23.79 -3.93 9.00
C LEU A 124 -23.49 -3.18 7.70
N ALA A 125 -22.35 -2.50 7.61
CA ALA A 125 -21.92 -1.78 6.41
C ALA A 125 -21.88 -2.72 5.20
N ARG A 126 -21.31 -3.92 5.34
CA ARG A 126 -21.27 -4.93 4.28
C ARG A 126 -22.66 -5.32 3.79
N ARG A 127 -23.62 -5.56 4.71
CA ARG A 127 -25.00 -5.87 4.33
C ARG A 127 -25.69 -4.71 3.60
N GLU A 128 -25.63 -3.50 4.14
CA GLU A 128 -26.28 -2.34 3.51
C GLU A 128 -25.65 -2.00 2.13
N MET A 129 -24.34 -2.19 1.98
CA MET A 129 -23.67 -2.06 0.68
C MET A 129 -24.12 -3.13 -0.33
N ALA A 130 -24.43 -4.35 0.13
CA ALA A 130 -24.96 -5.39 -0.75
C ALA A 130 -26.42 -5.10 -1.16
N GLU A 131 -27.27 -4.75 -0.20
CA GLU A 131 -28.69 -4.44 -0.41
C GLU A 131 -28.90 -3.22 -1.33
N SER A 132 -28.01 -2.23 -1.27
CA SER A 132 -28.04 -1.04 -2.12
C SER A 132 -27.40 -1.23 -3.50
N GLY A 133 -26.85 -2.42 -3.79
CA GLY A 133 -26.15 -2.71 -5.04
C GLY A 133 -24.74 -2.11 -5.15
N LEU A 134 -24.26 -1.36 -4.15
CA LEU A 134 -22.89 -0.81 -4.13
C LEU A 134 -21.82 -1.89 -4.25
N SER A 135 -22.05 -3.07 -3.69
CA SER A 135 -21.10 -4.19 -3.78
C SER A 135 -20.99 -4.78 -5.19
N ALA A 136 -21.99 -4.55 -6.05
CA ALA A 136 -21.97 -4.99 -7.44
C ALA A 136 -21.29 -3.98 -8.37
N ASP A 137 -21.03 -2.75 -7.90
CA ASP A 137 -20.27 -1.75 -8.64
C ASP A 137 -18.77 -2.10 -8.59
N PRO A 138 -18.14 -2.43 -9.74
CA PRO A 138 -16.73 -2.84 -9.78
C PRO A 138 -15.75 -1.72 -9.39
N TYR A 139 -16.16 -0.45 -9.45
CA TYR A 139 -15.36 0.70 -8.99
C TYR A 139 -15.45 0.84 -7.48
N TYR A 140 -16.63 0.67 -6.91
CA TYR A 140 -16.82 0.70 -5.47
C TYR A 140 -16.15 -0.50 -4.78
N ALA A 141 -16.33 -1.71 -5.31
CA ALA A 141 -15.78 -2.96 -4.76
C ALA A 141 -14.24 -2.95 -4.67
N ARG A 142 -13.54 -2.34 -5.64
CA ARG A 142 -12.07 -2.22 -5.63
C ARG A 142 -11.54 -1.08 -4.74
N SER A 143 -12.40 -0.18 -4.28
CA SER A 143 -12.03 1.03 -3.56
C SER A 143 -12.62 1.02 -2.14
N GLN A 144 -13.63 1.84 -1.85
CA GLN A 144 -14.24 1.94 -0.53
C GLN A 144 -14.96 0.65 -0.08
N GLY A 145 -15.41 -0.18 -1.02
CA GLY A 145 -16.06 -1.47 -0.72
C GLY A 145 -15.18 -2.46 0.07
N ARG A 146 -13.86 -2.21 0.14
CA ARG A 146 -12.91 -2.99 0.95
C ARG A 146 -12.87 -2.57 2.42
N ALA A 147 -13.40 -1.39 2.76
CA ALA A 147 -13.33 -0.86 4.11
C ALA A 147 -13.93 -1.78 5.19
N PRO A 148 -15.07 -2.47 4.99
CA PRO A 148 -15.59 -3.42 5.99
C PRO A 148 -14.56 -4.49 6.38
N ASP A 149 -13.87 -5.06 5.39
CA ASP A 149 -12.90 -6.14 5.59
C ASP A 149 -11.63 -5.64 6.29
N LEU A 150 -11.14 -4.44 5.94
CA LEU A 150 -10.00 -3.79 6.60
C LEU A 150 -10.30 -3.41 8.06
N ILE A 151 -11.51 -2.96 8.35
CA ILE A 151 -11.95 -2.62 9.71
C ILE A 151 -12.13 -3.88 10.55
N GLU A 152 -12.73 -4.92 9.97
CA GLU A 152 -12.85 -6.23 10.60
C GLU A 152 -11.48 -6.79 10.99
N ALA A 153 -10.52 -6.77 10.05
CA ALA A 153 -9.14 -7.15 10.32
C ALA A 153 -8.49 -6.33 11.45
N ALA A 154 -8.69 -5.01 11.44
CA ALA A 154 -8.15 -4.10 12.44
C ALA A 154 -8.68 -4.40 13.86
N ALA A 155 -9.98 -4.68 13.98
CA ALA A 155 -10.60 -5.06 15.24
C ALA A 155 -10.13 -6.45 15.71
N LEU A 156 -10.14 -7.46 14.84
CA LEU A 156 -9.69 -8.83 15.15
C LEU A 156 -8.23 -8.87 15.63
N TYR A 157 -7.35 -8.10 14.99
CA TYR A 157 -5.95 -8.01 15.39
C TYR A 157 -5.80 -7.48 16.82
N ARG A 158 -6.56 -6.43 17.18
CA ARG A 158 -6.57 -5.83 18.53
C ARG A 158 -7.16 -6.76 19.57
N MET A 159 -8.11 -7.61 19.19
CA MET A 159 -8.65 -8.70 20.02
C MET A 159 -7.68 -9.88 20.16
N GLY A 160 -6.49 -9.83 19.59
CA GLY A 160 -5.50 -10.90 19.67
C GLY A 160 -5.81 -12.10 18.77
N LYS A 161 -6.55 -11.90 17.67
CA LYS A 161 -6.93 -12.93 16.69
C LYS A 161 -6.23 -12.70 15.33
N PRO A 162 -4.89 -12.77 15.24
CA PRO A 162 -4.15 -12.35 14.06
C PRO A 162 -4.45 -13.20 12.81
N ALA A 163 -4.71 -14.51 12.95
CA ALA A 163 -5.05 -15.35 11.80
C ALA A 163 -6.38 -14.96 11.16
N GLN A 164 -7.39 -14.64 11.97
CA GLN A 164 -8.68 -14.16 11.47
C GLN A 164 -8.55 -12.74 10.88
N ALA A 165 -7.68 -11.91 11.46
CA ALA A 165 -7.39 -10.59 10.93
C ALA A 165 -6.75 -10.66 9.53
N GLU A 166 -5.81 -11.59 9.32
CA GLU A 166 -5.19 -11.84 8.02
C GLU A 166 -6.23 -12.29 6.99
N GLU A 167 -7.08 -13.27 7.32
CA GLU A 167 -8.13 -13.75 6.45
C GLU A 167 -9.10 -12.61 6.02
N ALA A 168 -9.50 -11.77 6.97
CA ALA A 168 -10.32 -10.60 6.68
C ALA A 168 -9.57 -9.60 5.78
N ALA A 169 -8.32 -9.27 6.08
CA ALA A 169 -7.53 -8.28 5.34
C ALA A 169 -7.26 -8.69 3.88
N LEU A 170 -7.17 -9.99 3.60
CA LEU A 170 -6.87 -10.53 2.27
C LEU A 170 -8.12 -10.79 1.42
N ARG A 171 -9.32 -10.66 1.98
CA ARG A 171 -10.58 -10.89 1.29
C ARG A 171 -10.77 -9.90 0.14
N GLY A 172 -11.14 -10.40 -1.04
CA GLY A 172 -11.46 -9.56 -2.20
C GLY A 172 -10.27 -8.82 -2.82
N MET A 173 -9.03 -9.12 -2.40
CA MET A 173 -7.81 -8.46 -2.88
C MET A 173 -7.52 -8.73 -4.36
N GLU A 174 -8.11 -9.78 -4.94
CA GLU A 174 -8.05 -10.06 -6.37
C GLU A 174 -8.60 -8.90 -7.22
N ASN A 175 -9.54 -8.11 -6.69
CA ASN A 175 -10.13 -6.97 -7.40
C ASN A 175 -9.13 -5.83 -7.66
N VAL A 176 -8.04 -5.78 -6.89
CA VAL A 176 -6.97 -4.77 -6.98
C VAL A 176 -5.61 -5.39 -7.33
N ARG A 177 -5.58 -6.61 -7.87
CA ARG A 177 -4.34 -7.37 -8.09
C ARG A 177 -3.31 -6.71 -9.01
N HIS A 178 -3.72 -5.72 -9.79
CA HIS A 178 -2.84 -4.94 -10.68
C HIS A 178 -2.53 -3.53 -10.13
N ASN A 179 -3.10 -3.17 -8.97
CA ASN A 179 -3.00 -1.84 -8.41
C ASN A 179 -2.07 -1.82 -7.20
N LEU A 180 -0.84 -1.32 -7.37
CA LEU A 180 0.12 -1.25 -6.28
C LEU A 180 -0.43 -0.49 -5.07
N PHE A 181 -1.09 0.66 -5.28
CA PHE A 181 -1.61 1.46 -4.17
C PHE A 181 -2.73 0.70 -3.45
N GLY A 182 -3.63 0.08 -4.20
CA GLY A 182 -4.65 -0.82 -3.64
C GLY A 182 -4.05 -1.91 -2.76
N LEU A 183 -2.95 -2.52 -3.19
CA LEU A 183 -2.25 -3.60 -2.47
C LEU A 183 -1.51 -3.10 -1.22
N VAL A 184 -0.80 -1.96 -1.28
CA VAL A 184 -0.02 -1.46 -0.13
C VAL A 184 -0.85 -0.75 0.94
N MET A 185 -2.14 -0.52 0.68
CA MET A 185 -3.06 0.02 1.67
C MET A 185 -3.44 -1.00 2.74
N VAL A 186 -3.14 -2.30 2.55
CA VAL A 186 -3.27 -3.31 3.61
C VAL A 186 -2.20 -3.07 4.66
N PRO A 187 -2.56 -2.71 5.91
CA PRO A 187 -1.57 -2.46 6.95
C PRO A 187 -0.76 -3.73 7.27
N GLY A 188 0.56 -3.63 7.20
CA GLY A 188 1.45 -4.80 7.34
C GLY A 188 1.31 -5.56 8.66
N TYR A 189 0.84 -4.93 9.74
CA TYR A 189 0.57 -5.62 11.01
C TYR A 189 -0.55 -6.66 10.91
N MET A 190 -1.48 -6.52 9.96
CA MET A 190 -2.55 -7.48 9.70
C MET A 190 -2.03 -8.76 9.05
N LEU A 191 -0.84 -8.70 8.45
CA LEU A 191 -0.19 -9.80 7.74
C LEU A 191 1.01 -10.34 8.53
N ALA A 192 1.11 -10.05 9.83
CA ALA A 192 2.28 -10.44 10.62
C ALA A 192 2.20 -11.87 11.20
N THR A 193 1.31 -12.73 10.68
CA THR A 193 1.15 -14.09 11.21
C THR A 193 2.29 -15.01 10.76
N ARG A 194 2.33 -16.25 11.24
CA ARG A 194 3.36 -17.25 10.85
C ARG A 194 2.85 -18.25 9.79
N THR A 195 1.65 -18.06 9.25
CA THR A 195 0.93 -19.12 8.53
C THR A 195 1.45 -19.35 7.11
N GLY A 196 1.83 -18.29 6.39
CA GLY A 196 2.18 -18.38 4.97
C GLY A 196 1.03 -18.93 4.14
N SER A 197 -0.19 -18.47 4.43
CA SER A 197 -1.41 -18.94 3.77
C SER A 197 -1.35 -18.74 2.25
N GLU A 198 -2.10 -19.57 1.50
CA GLU A 198 -2.14 -19.45 0.03
C GLU A 198 -2.62 -18.05 -0.41
N ALA A 199 -3.60 -17.50 0.31
CA ALA A 199 -4.09 -16.14 0.07
C ALA A 199 -2.98 -15.09 0.26
N GLU A 200 -2.14 -15.24 1.29
CA GLU A 200 -1.03 -14.33 1.52
C GLU A 200 0.02 -14.44 0.41
N LEU A 201 0.33 -15.67 -0.04
CA LEU A 201 1.27 -15.90 -1.15
C LEU A 201 0.75 -15.29 -2.47
N HIS A 202 -0.54 -15.43 -2.77
CA HIS A 202 -1.16 -14.77 -3.93
C HIS A 202 -1.06 -13.24 -3.82
N TYR A 203 -1.37 -12.68 -2.64
CA TYR A 203 -1.25 -11.25 -2.37
C TYR A 203 0.17 -10.73 -2.55
N LEU A 204 1.18 -11.43 -2.01
CA LEU A 204 2.59 -11.06 -2.18
C LEU A 204 2.98 -11.07 -3.66
N GLY A 205 2.59 -12.11 -4.40
CA GLY A 205 2.84 -12.20 -5.84
C GLY A 205 2.15 -11.08 -6.64
N TRP A 206 0.91 -10.70 -6.30
CA TRP A 206 0.23 -9.56 -6.92
C TRP A 206 0.99 -8.25 -6.65
N ARG A 207 1.45 -8.05 -5.42
CA ARG A 207 2.22 -6.87 -5.03
C ARG A 207 3.53 -6.77 -5.82
N SER A 208 4.28 -7.88 -5.92
CA SER A 208 5.51 -7.97 -6.69
C SER A 208 5.29 -7.65 -8.17
N ARG A 209 4.24 -8.21 -8.79
CA ARG A 209 3.90 -7.90 -10.19
C ARG A 209 3.43 -6.47 -10.40
N ALA A 210 2.73 -5.87 -9.43
CA ALA A 210 2.32 -4.47 -9.49
C ALA A 210 3.49 -3.50 -9.32
N SER A 211 4.62 -3.94 -8.74
CA SER A 211 5.84 -3.13 -8.60
C SER A 211 7.07 -3.99 -8.32
N ALA A 212 7.96 -4.08 -9.31
CA ALA A 212 9.17 -4.92 -9.24
C ALA A 212 10.02 -4.76 -7.95
N PRO A 213 10.26 -3.54 -7.42
CA PRO A 213 11.01 -3.37 -6.16
C PRO A 213 10.39 -4.06 -4.94
N THR A 214 9.10 -4.42 -5.00
CA THR A 214 8.42 -5.06 -3.86
C THR A 214 8.69 -6.55 -3.75
N LEU A 215 9.29 -7.18 -4.76
CA LEU A 215 9.73 -8.58 -4.73
C LEU A 215 10.70 -8.87 -3.57
N ARG A 216 11.48 -7.87 -3.13
CA ARG A 216 12.33 -8.00 -1.94
C ARG A 216 11.53 -8.24 -0.65
N PHE A 217 10.33 -7.66 -0.54
CA PHE A 217 9.49 -7.82 0.65
C PHE A 217 8.80 -9.18 0.63
N GLU A 218 8.44 -9.68 -0.55
CA GLU A 218 8.00 -11.06 -0.73
C GLU A 218 9.12 -12.04 -0.33
N ALA A 219 10.35 -11.82 -0.80
CA ALA A 219 11.50 -12.66 -0.43
C ALA A 219 11.70 -12.72 1.10
N ALA A 220 11.77 -11.57 1.76
CA ALA A 220 11.90 -11.51 3.22
C ALA A 220 10.73 -12.19 3.95
N ARG A 221 9.51 -12.10 3.41
CA ARG A 221 8.33 -12.75 3.99
C ARG A 221 8.36 -14.27 3.78
N LEU A 222 8.84 -14.75 2.64
CA LEU A 222 9.06 -16.18 2.39
C LEU A 222 10.09 -16.79 3.36
N GLU A 223 11.12 -16.04 3.75
CA GLU A 223 12.08 -16.48 4.78
C GLU A 223 11.42 -16.65 6.14
N GLU A 224 10.43 -15.81 6.49
CA GLU A 224 9.67 -15.97 7.73
C GLU A 224 8.81 -17.24 7.75
N PHE A 225 8.46 -17.78 6.57
CA PHE A 225 7.80 -19.07 6.40
C PHE A 225 8.77 -20.24 6.25
N GLY A 226 10.07 -19.99 6.36
CA GLY A 226 11.12 -21.00 6.15
C GLY A 226 11.30 -21.42 4.68
N ARG A 227 10.69 -20.70 3.72
CA ARG A 227 10.76 -21.01 2.28
C ARG A 227 12.02 -20.39 1.65
N PHE A 228 13.19 -20.71 2.21
CA PHE A 228 14.47 -20.09 1.81
C PHE A 228 14.84 -20.29 0.34
N ALA A 229 14.53 -21.45 -0.24
CA ALA A 229 14.76 -21.68 -1.67
C ALA A 229 13.91 -20.77 -2.57
N ASP A 230 12.71 -20.39 -2.12
CA ASP A 230 11.81 -19.52 -2.87
C ASP A 230 12.20 -18.05 -2.67
N ALA A 231 12.58 -17.67 -1.45
CA ALA A 231 13.17 -16.37 -1.16
C ALA A 231 14.43 -16.11 -1.99
N ALA A 232 15.32 -17.11 -2.08
CA ALA A 232 16.52 -17.05 -2.91
C ALA A 232 16.20 -16.79 -4.38
N ARG A 233 15.20 -17.50 -4.95
CA ARG A 233 14.73 -17.25 -6.33
C ARG A 233 14.14 -15.85 -6.51
N ALA A 234 13.41 -15.33 -5.52
CA ALA A 234 12.88 -13.97 -5.57
C ALA A 234 14.00 -12.92 -5.55
N TYR A 235 15.02 -13.08 -4.71
CA TYR A 235 16.20 -12.21 -4.72
C TYR A 235 16.97 -12.27 -6.03
N ASP A 236 17.24 -13.47 -6.55
CA ASP A 236 17.92 -13.66 -7.83
C ASP A 236 17.13 -13.05 -9.00
N GLY A 237 15.79 -13.19 -8.99
CA GLY A 237 14.93 -12.50 -9.96
C GLY A 237 15.10 -10.97 -9.89
N LEU A 238 15.10 -10.38 -8.69
CA LEU A 238 15.32 -8.94 -8.54
C LEU A 238 16.73 -8.51 -8.98
N ILE A 239 17.76 -9.33 -8.72
CA ILE A 239 19.13 -9.08 -9.17
C ILE A 239 19.21 -9.13 -10.69
N ASP A 240 18.65 -10.15 -11.34
CA ASP A 240 18.61 -10.27 -12.80
C ASP A 240 17.88 -9.08 -13.46
N TYR A 241 16.70 -8.74 -12.92
CA TYR A 241 15.96 -7.55 -13.32
C TYR A 241 16.81 -6.27 -13.27
N ASN A 242 17.49 -6.03 -12.14
CA ASN A 242 18.32 -4.83 -11.99
C ASN A 242 19.56 -4.88 -12.90
N ARG A 243 20.20 -6.04 -13.06
CA ARG A 243 21.38 -6.20 -13.90
C ARG A 243 21.10 -5.83 -15.36
N VAL A 244 19.93 -6.19 -15.87
CA VAL A 244 19.58 -5.92 -17.27
C VAL A 244 19.00 -4.53 -17.47
N ASN A 245 18.19 -4.04 -16.52
CA ASN A 245 17.36 -2.85 -16.72
C ASN A 245 17.85 -1.62 -15.96
N THR A 246 18.57 -1.78 -14.86
CA THR A 246 19.08 -0.73 -13.97
C THR A 246 20.42 -1.10 -13.33
N PRO A 247 21.48 -1.39 -14.12
CA PRO A 247 22.71 -2.01 -13.61
C PRO A 247 23.41 -1.17 -12.52
N LYS A 248 23.27 0.16 -12.57
CA LYS A 248 23.82 1.06 -11.55
C LYS A 248 23.06 1.05 -10.21
N ASN A 249 21.91 0.38 -10.14
CA ASN A 249 21.08 0.27 -8.95
C ASN A 249 21.20 -1.10 -8.25
N ILE A 250 22.10 -1.98 -8.69
CA ILE A 250 22.39 -3.20 -7.92
C ILE A 250 23.06 -2.78 -6.61
N LEU A 251 22.35 -2.98 -5.50
CA LEU A 251 22.84 -2.66 -4.16
C LEU A 251 23.57 -3.86 -3.57
N SER A 252 24.69 -3.63 -2.89
CA SER A 252 25.51 -4.69 -2.29
C SER A 252 24.71 -5.50 -1.27
N ILE A 253 23.86 -4.83 -0.49
CA ILE A 253 22.98 -5.49 0.49
C ILE A 253 22.00 -6.48 -0.16
N ARG A 254 21.55 -6.27 -1.39
CA ARG A 254 20.63 -7.20 -2.07
C ARG A 254 21.33 -8.49 -2.50
N LEU A 255 22.60 -8.37 -2.90
CA LEU A 255 23.46 -9.52 -3.16
C LEU A 255 23.75 -10.30 -1.88
N ALA A 256 24.00 -9.58 -0.76
CA ALA A 256 24.22 -10.19 0.55
C ALA A 256 22.97 -10.93 1.07
N GLU A 257 21.78 -10.33 0.95
CA GLU A 257 20.51 -10.98 1.29
C GLU A 257 20.29 -12.26 0.47
N ALA A 258 20.57 -12.22 -0.85
CA ALA A 258 20.53 -13.42 -1.69
C ALA A 258 21.51 -14.50 -1.20
N ALA A 259 22.73 -14.12 -0.80
CA ALA A 259 23.71 -15.06 -0.26
C ALA A 259 23.20 -15.77 1.00
N VAL A 260 22.59 -15.03 1.94
CA VAL A 260 21.99 -15.60 3.15
C VAL A 260 20.85 -16.55 2.78
N ALA A 261 19.92 -16.13 1.91
CA ALA A 261 18.80 -16.96 1.47
C ALA A 261 19.27 -18.28 0.81
N HIS A 262 20.27 -18.21 -0.07
CA HIS A 262 20.87 -19.39 -0.70
C HIS A 262 21.57 -20.29 0.32
N ALA A 263 22.31 -19.74 1.27
CA ALA A 263 22.99 -20.52 2.30
C ALA A 263 21.96 -21.28 3.17
N LEU A 264 20.91 -20.59 3.62
CA LEU A 264 19.83 -21.20 4.40
C LEU A 264 19.02 -22.22 3.59
N ALA A 265 18.93 -22.07 2.27
CA ALA A 265 18.36 -23.05 1.35
C ALA A 265 19.26 -24.27 1.07
N GLY A 266 20.52 -24.29 1.56
CA GLY A 266 21.48 -25.35 1.30
C GLY A 266 22.22 -25.22 -0.04
N HIS A 267 22.12 -24.08 -0.73
CA HIS A 267 22.78 -23.80 -2.01
C HIS A 267 24.15 -23.14 -1.78
N ALA A 268 25.08 -23.86 -1.14
CA ALA A 268 26.35 -23.30 -0.65
C ALA A 268 27.20 -22.60 -1.75
N ASP A 269 27.32 -23.21 -2.94
CA ASP A 269 28.14 -22.66 -4.03
C ASP A 269 27.58 -21.32 -4.54
N VAL A 270 26.26 -21.25 -4.73
CA VAL A 270 25.57 -20.04 -5.18
C VAL A 270 25.62 -18.96 -4.10
N ALA A 271 25.46 -19.35 -2.83
CA ALA A 271 25.60 -18.43 -1.71
C ALA A 271 27.00 -17.80 -1.67
N ALA A 272 28.04 -18.59 -1.86
CA ALA A 272 29.42 -18.11 -1.91
C ALA A 272 29.70 -17.20 -3.10
N GLU A 273 29.10 -17.48 -4.27
CA GLU A 273 29.15 -16.58 -5.42
C GLU A 273 28.50 -15.22 -5.09
N ARG A 274 27.27 -15.23 -4.57
CA ARG A 274 26.54 -14.00 -4.22
C ARG A 274 27.26 -13.18 -3.15
N ALA A 275 27.85 -13.83 -2.14
CA ALA A 275 28.63 -13.15 -1.12
C ALA A 275 29.88 -12.46 -1.69
N ARG A 276 30.59 -13.12 -2.62
CA ARG A 276 31.74 -12.52 -3.32
C ARG A 276 31.32 -11.34 -4.18
N ASP A 277 30.24 -11.48 -4.95
CA ASP A 277 29.68 -10.39 -5.76
C ASP A 277 29.27 -9.19 -4.89
N ALA A 278 28.65 -9.46 -3.74
CA ALA A 278 28.23 -8.44 -2.79
C ALA A 278 29.43 -7.63 -2.28
N GLN A 279 30.48 -8.31 -1.83
CA GLN A 279 31.71 -7.68 -1.34
C GLN A 279 32.43 -6.90 -2.44
N ALA A 280 32.57 -7.49 -3.63
CA ALA A 280 33.22 -6.82 -4.77
C ALA A 280 32.48 -5.54 -5.19
N ASN A 281 31.14 -5.58 -5.24
CA ASN A 281 30.34 -4.38 -5.55
C ASN A 281 30.48 -3.31 -4.46
N PHE A 282 30.47 -3.70 -3.19
CA PHE A 282 30.63 -2.80 -2.06
C PHE A 282 31.99 -2.07 -2.09
N ASP A 283 33.07 -2.83 -2.28
CA ASP A 283 34.43 -2.29 -2.34
C ASP A 283 34.65 -1.42 -3.58
N GLN A 284 34.13 -1.83 -4.74
CA GLN A 284 34.19 -1.03 -5.96
C GLN A 284 33.48 0.32 -5.79
N ARG A 285 32.29 0.33 -5.20
CA ARG A 285 31.54 1.58 -4.95
C ARG A 285 32.27 2.52 -4.01
N LYS A 286 32.94 1.99 -2.99
CA LYS A 286 33.82 2.77 -2.11
C LYS A 286 35.01 3.34 -2.87
N ALA A 287 35.69 2.53 -3.68
CA ALA A 287 36.81 2.97 -4.51
C ALA A 287 36.40 4.06 -5.51
N ASP A 288 35.19 3.98 -6.06
CA ASP A 288 34.61 4.96 -6.99
C ASP A 288 34.14 6.26 -6.31
N GLY A 289 34.32 6.40 -4.98
CA GLY A 289 33.85 7.55 -4.22
C GLY A 289 32.32 7.66 -4.12
N LYS A 290 31.61 6.54 -4.31
CA LYS A 290 30.14 6.45 -4.27
C LYS A 290 29.69 5.38 -3.26
N PRO A 291 30.10 5.48 -1.98
CA PRO A 291 29.69 4.52 -0.97
C PRO A 291 28.16 4.46 -0.86
N GLU A 292 27.65 3.27 -0.52
CA GLU A 292 26.23 3.09 -0.25
C GLU A 292 25.88 3.70 1.12
N GLY A 293 24.64 4.15 1.32
CA GLY A 293 24.23 4.74 2.61
C GLY A 293 24.11 3.71 3.76
N ASP A 294 24.07 2.42 3.41
CA ASP A 294 23.68 1.32 4.30
C ASP A 294 24.85 0.40 4.70
N ASP A 295 26.08 0.93 4.81
CA ASP A 295 27.31 0.17 5.12
C ASP A 295 27.16 -0.76 6.33
N ALA A 296 26.59 -0.26 7.43
CA ALA A 296 26.42 -1.05 8.66
C ALA A 296 25.43 -2.21 8.47
N ALA A 297 24.36 -1.98 7.71
CA ALA A 297 23.37 -3.00 7.40
C ALA A 297 23.93 -4.07 6.47
N PHE A 298 24.71 -3.65 5.46
CA PHE A 298 25.45 -4.58 4.60
C PHE A 298 26.40 -5.48 5.40
N VAL A 299 27.23 -4.91 6.27
CA VAL A 299 28.17 -5.67 7.12
C VAL A 299 27.42 -6.68 7.99
N GLU A 300 26.31 -6.27 8.60
CA GLU A 300 25.51 -7.18 9.41
C GLU A 300 24.94 -8.37 8.61
N VAL A 301 24.43 -8.15 7.40
CA VAL A 301 23.91 -9.24 6.55
C VAL A 301 25.05 -10.18 6.11
N MET A 302 26.24 -9.64 5.81
CA MET A 302 27.42 -10.44 5.48
C MET A 302 27.95 -11.24 6.68
N ASP A 303 27.91 -10.67 7.89
CA ASP A 303 28.23 -11.40 9.13
C ASP A 303 27.28 -12.59 9.31
N LEU A 304 25.98 -12.41 9.06
CA LEU A 304 25.00 -13.49 9.14
C LEU A 304 25.30 -14.61 8.13
N TYR A 305 25.63 -14.25 6.88
CA TYR A 305 26.09 -15.23 5.88
C TYR A 305 27.33 -16.00 6.37
N GLY A 306 28.34 -15.29 6.90
CA GLY A 306 29.55 -15.91 7.43
C GLY A 306 29.28 -16.88 8.58
N ILE A 307 28.32 -16.55 9.46
CA ILE A 307 27.88 -17.43 10.55
C ILE A 307 27.21 -18.70 10.02
N VAL A 308 26.33 -18.58 9.03
CA VAL A 308 25.69 -19.75 8.39
C VAL A 308 26.76 -20.64 7.75
N HIS A 309 27.69 -20.04 6.99
CA HIS A 309 28.78 -20.76 6.35
C HIS A 309 29.68 -21.49 7.36
N LEU A 310 30.06 -20.85 8.47
CA LEU A 310 30.84 -21.47 9.54
C LEU A 310 30.12 -22.68 10.15
N ALA A 311 28.83 -22.54 10.45
CA ALA A 311 28.04 -23.63 10.99
C ALA A 311 27.96 -24.82 10.01
N ASP A 312 27.69 -24.55 8.72
CA ASP A 312 27.56 -25.57 7.68
C ASP A 312 28.91 -26.25 7.38
N SER A 313 30.04 -25.55 7.61
CA SER A 313 31.40 -26.11 7.52
C SER A 313 31.84 -26.93 8.75
N GLY A 314 31.00 -27.01 9.79
CA GLY A 314 31.25 -27.81 11.00
C GLY A 314 31.78 -27.02 12.20
N ASP A 315 32.14 -25.74 12.06
CA ASP A 315 32.50 -24.88 13.19
C ASP A 315 31.27 -24.23 13.83
N VAL A 316 30.39 -25.07 14.37
CA VAL A 316 29.14 -24.64 15.02
C VAL A 316 29.42 -23.79 16.27
N LYS A 317 30.50 -24.10 17.00
CA LYS A 317 30.88 -23.35 18.22
C LYS A 317 31.37 -21.94 17.87
N GLY A 318 32.20 -21.81 16.83
CA GLY A 318 32.60 -20.51 16.30
C GLY A 318 31.39 -19.70 15.81
N ALA A 319 30.48 -20.33 15.07
CA ALA A 319 29.24 -19.70 14.60
C ALA A 319 28.37 -19.20 15.76
N ARG A 320 28.18 -20.00 16.82
CA ARG A 320 27.45 -19.59 18.03
C ARG A 320 28.07 -18.37 18.69
N ARG A 321 29.41 -18.36 18.87
CA ARG A 321 30.12 -17.24 19.49
C ARG A 321 29.93 -15.95 18.70
N LEU A 322 30.06 -16.00 17.37
CA LEU A 322 29.89 -14.84 16.50
C LEU A 322 28.44 -14.34 16.50
N PHE A 323 27.48 -15.26 16.47
CA PHE A 323 26.07 -14.88 16.51
C PHE A 323 25.68 -14.24 17.85
N ALA A 324 26.14 -14.82 18.95
CA ALA A 324 25.87 -14.33 20.30
C ALA A 324 26.58 -13.00 20.61
N ALA A 325 27.66 -12.65 19.90
CA ALA A 325 28.38 -11.39 20.09
C ALA A 325 27.51 -10.15 19.76
N ARG A 326 26.46 -10.32 18.95
CA ARG A 326 25.46 -9.28 18.68
C ARG A 326 24.30 -9.41 19.65
N SER A 327 23.90 -8.29 20.24
CA SER A 327 22.71 -8.23 21.10
C SER A 327 21.41 -8.24 20.30
N GLN A 328 21.43 -7.71 19.07
CA GLN A 328 20.29 -7.64 18.16
C GLN A 328 20.75 -7.71 16.69
N TRP A 329 19.87 -8.27 15.87
CA TRP A 329 19.96 -8.28 14.41
C TRP A 329 18.82 -7.42 13.87
N VAL A 330 19.16 -6.30 13.23
CA VAL A 330 18.22 -5.27 12.77
C VAL A 330 18.19 -5.13 11.25
N ALA A 331 19.28 -5.47 10.57
CA ALA A 331 19.38 -5.39 9.11
C ALA A 331 19.00 -6.70 8.42
N ALA A 332 19.40 -7.82 9.00
CA ALA A 332 18.99 -9.14 8.50
C ALA A 332 17.47 -9.33 8.61
N SER A 333 16.90 -10.12 7.71
CA SER A 333 15.48 -10.45 7.79
C SER A 333 15.17 -11.21 9.08
N PHE A 334 13.98 -11.00 9.62
CA PHE A 334 13.55 -11.69 10.82
C PHE A 334 13.50 -13.22 10.61
N GLY A 335 13.06 -13.68 9.44
CA GLY A 335 13.02 -15.10 9.08
C GLY A 335 14.40 -15.76 9.08
N ALA A 336 15.41 -15.11 8.51
CA ALA A 336 16.78 -15.62 8.53
C ALA A 336 17.34 -15.69 9.96
N VAL A 337 17.11 -14.65 10.79
CA VAL A 337 17.56 -14.62 12.19
C VAL A 337 16.90 -15.73 13.01
N VAL A 338 15.60 -15.98 12.81
CA VAL A 338 14.86 -17.07 13.47
C VAL A 338 15.44 -18.43 13.09
N GLU A 339 15.70 -18.67 11.81
CA GLU A 339 16.26 -19.94 11.34
C GLU A 339 17.70 -20.17 11.84
N VAL A 340 18.54 -19.14 11.80
CA VAL A 340 19.91 -19.24 12.34
C VAL A 340 19.88 -19.49 13.84
N THR A 341 19.02 -18.80 14.58
CA THR A 341 18.78 -19.06 16.01
C THR A 341 18.39 -20.52 16.24
N ARG A 342 17.45 -21.05 15.44
CA ARG A 342 16.99 -22.44 15.54
C ARG A 342 18.14 -23.43 15.32
N ARG A 343 18.94 -23.25 14.27
CA ARG A 343 20.09 -24.11 13.95
C ARG A 343 21.17 -24.06 15.02
N LEU A 344 21.56 -22.86 15.46
CA LEU A 344 22.67 -22.67 16.39
C LEU A 344 22.32 -23.08 17.82
N ARG A 345 21.07 -22.92 18.27
CA ARG A 345 20.65 -23.38 19.60
C ARG A 345 20.57 -24.89 19.72
N ALA A 346 20.43 -25.63 18.62
CA ALA A 346 20.40 -27.09 18.65
C ALA A 346 21.72 -27.64 19.19
N GLY A 347 21.67 -28.36 20.31
CA GLY A 347 22.85 -28.93 20.97
C GLY A 347 23.82 -27.89 21.56
N ALA A 348 23.36 -26.67 21.83
CA ALA A 348 24.16 -25.65 22.53
C ALA A 348 24.22 -25.92 24.03
N ALA A 349 25.39 -25.68 24.64
CA ALA A 349 25.52 -25.70 26.09
C ALA A 349 24.90 -24.43 26.72
N ALA A 350 24.54 -24.49 28.01
CA ALA A 350 23.83 -23.40 28.67
C ALA A 350 24.62 -22.07 28.68
N ASP A 351 25.95 -22.14 28.75
CA ASP A 351 26.87 -20.99 28.68
C ASP A 351 27.00 -20.39 27.28
N GLU A 352 26.56 -21.09 26.23
CA GLU A 352 26.52 -20.61 24.85
C GLU A 352 25.21 -19.87 24.51
N LEU A 353 24.17 -20.01 25.35
CA LEU A 353 22.85 -19.41 25.15
C LEU A 353 22.79 -17.97 25.69
N ILE A 354 23.63 -17.10 25.14
CA ILE A 354 23.78 -15.69 25.55
C ILE A 354 23.58 -14.74 24.35
N GLY A 355 23.44 -13.44 24.62
CA GLY A 355 23.30 -12.42 23.58
C GLY A 355 22.17 -12.73 22.60
N GLY A 356 22.46 -12.71 21.29
CA GLY A 356 21.50 -13.07 20.24
C GLY A 356 20.94 -14.49 20.35
N LEU A 357 21.65 -15.43 20.98
CA LEU A 357 21.17 -16.80 21.23
C LEU A 357 20.42 -16.94 22.56
N GLY A 358 20.28 -15.87 23.36
CA GLY A 358 19.61 -15.94 24.66
C GLY A 358 18.13 -16.29 24.57
N LYS A 359 17.48 -15.93 23.45
CA LYS A 359 16.06 -16.21 23.19
C LYS A 359 15.89 -17.40 22.26
N ASP A 360 14.89 -18.23 22.53
CA ASP A 360 14.46 -19.25 21.57
C ASP A 360 13.55 -18.66 20.47
N VAL A 361 13.19 -19.50 19.51
CA VAL A 361 12.36 -19.11 18.36
C VAL A 361 10.99 -18.60 18.78
N ASP A 362 10.34 -19.24 19.76
CA ASP A 362 9.00 -18.85 20.20
C ASP A 362 9.03 -17.53 20.96
N GLN A 363 10.07 -17.29 21.76
CA GLN A 363 10.32 -16.02 22.41
C GLN A 363 10.57 -14.88 21.40
N LEU A 364 11.38 -15.13 20.36
CA LEU A 364 11.64 -14.13 19.32
C LEU A 364 10.35 -13.69 18.61
N TRP A 365 9.50 -14.65 18.25
CA TRP A 365 8.22 -14.32 17.66
C TRP A 365 7.25 -13.67 18.65
N ALA A 366 7.17 -14.15 19.89
CA ALA A 366 6.31 -13.54 20.91
C ALA A 366 6.70 -12.08 21.15
N ASP A 367 7.99 -11.76 21.19
CA ASP A 367 8.49 -10.39 21.31
C ASP A 367 8.12 -9.54 20.10
N ARG A 368 8.22 -10.09 18.89
CA ARG A 368 7.81 -9.40 17.66
C ARG A 368 6.32 -9.10 17.68
N ASP A 369 5.49 -10.09 18.01
CA ASP A 369 4.04 -9.96 18.09
C ASP A 369 3.65 -8.92 19.15
N ALA A 370 4.27 -8.97 20.32
CA ALA A 370 4.06 -8.01 21.39
C ALA A 370 4.45 -6.59 20.97
N LYS A 371 5.61 -6.42 20.32
CA LYS A 371 6.09 -5.12 19.82
C LYS A 371 5.16 -4.55 18.74
N LEU A 372 4.77 -5.36 17.76
CA LEU A 372 3.85 -4.94 16.69
C LEU A 372 2.48 -4.57 17.24
N ARG A 373 1.95 -5.36 18.18
CA ARG A 373 0.68 -5.07 18.84
C ARG A 373 0.75 -3.80 19.67
N ALA A 374 1.80 -3.63 20.49
CA ALA A 374 2.00 -2.42 21.27
C ALA A 374 2.10 -1.16 20.39
N ALA A 375 2.88 -1.23 19.30
CA ALA A 375 3.00 -0.13 18.34
C ALA A 375 1.67 0.18 17.62
N THR A 376 0.84 -0.82 17.39
CA THR A 376 -0.49 -0.65 16.79
C THR A 376 -1.46 0.01 17.78
N LEU A 377 -1.56 -0.53 19.01
CA LEU A 377 -2.42 0.01 20.07
C LEU A 377 -2.04 1.44 20.46
N ALA A 378 -0.74 1.78 20.43
CA ALA A 378 -0.27 3.14 20.67
C ALA A 378 -0.78 4.15 19.62
N LYS A 379 -1.17 3.69 18.43
CA LYS A 379 -1.74 4.52 17.36
C LYS A 379 -3.27 4.55 17.38
N ASP A 380 -3.93 3.91 18.33
CA ASP A 380 -5.41 3.94 18.42
C ASP A 380 -5.93 5.34 18.78
N SER A 381 -5.09 6.19 19.35
CA SER A 381 -5.37 7.62 19.54
C SER A 381 -5.08 8.48 18.31
N ASP A 382 -4.44 7.93 17.27
CA ASP A 382 -4.18 8.61 16.00
C ASP A 382 -5.33 8.37 15.02
N ASN A 383 -6.31 9.26 15.11
CA ASN A 383 -7.49 9.29 14.26
C ASN A 383 -7.15 9.32 12.74
N LYS A 384 -5.99 9.88 12.34
CA LYS A 384 -5.57 9.90 10.94
C LYS A 384 -5.20 8.52 10.43
N THR A 385 -4.41 7.77 11.19
CA THR A 385 -3.98 6.42 10.79
C THR A 385 -5.17 5.48 10.69
N LEU A 386 -6.10 5.55 11.65
CA LEU A 386 -7.24 4.64 11.69
C LEU A 386 -8.26 4.91 10.57
N PHE A 387 -8.55 6.18 10.27
CA PHE A 387 -9.41 6.55 9.14
C PHE A 387 -8.80 6.27 7.76
N GLY A 388 -7.49 6.00 7.69
CA GLY A 388 -6.86 5.43 6.50
C GLY A 388 -7.40 4.05 6.09
N LEU A 389 -8.12 3.35 6.98
CA LEU A 389 -8.79 2.08 6.68
C LEU A 389 -10.07 2.23 5.83
N ILE A 390 -10.52 3.46 5.58
CA ILE A 390 -11.64 3.75 4.67
C ILE A 390 -11.04 4.39 3.40
N PRO A 391 -10.77 3.61 2.34
CA PRO A 391 -10.36 4.16 1.07
C PRO A 391 -11.43 5.10 0.50
N ALA A 392 -11.00 6.09 -0.28
CA ALA A 392 -11.93 6.90 -1.06
C ALA A 392 -12.70 6.02 -2.05
N ALA A 393 -13.96 6.37 -2.33
CA ALA A 393 -14.74 5.69 -3.35
C ALA A 393 -14.34 6.17 -4.75
N ASP A 394 -13.85 5.25 -5.56
CA ASP A 394 -13.60 5.47 -6.98
C ASP A 394 -14.92 5.71 -7.72
N GLN A 395 -14.88 6.53 -8.78
CA GLN A 395 -16.05 6.80 -9.62
C GLN A 395 -15.88 6.22 -11.03
N ALA A 396 -16.94 5.62 -11.57
CA ALA A 396 -16.95 5.09 -12.94
C ALA A 396 -16.43 6.11 -13.97
N GLY A 397 -16.89 7.37 -13.86
CA GLY A 397 -16.50 8.44 -14.78
C GLY A 397 -15.00 8.75 -14.80
N GLU A 398 -14.27 8.50 -13.70
CA GLU A 398 -12.81 8.72 -13.64
C GLU A 398 -12.06 7.67 -14.46
N TYR A 399 -12.54 6.42 -14.47
CA TYR A 399 -11.99 5.33 -15.28
C TYR A 399 -12.43 5.45 -16.74
N GLU A 400 -13.69 5.76 -17.00
CA GLU A 400 -14.20 5.92 -18.37
C GLU A 400 -13.53 7.10 -19.10
N ALA A 401 -13.18 8.18 -18.38
CA ALA A 401 -12.43 9.30 -18.94
C ALA A 401 -11.04 8.90 -19.47
N LEU A 402 -10.45 7.82 -18.93
CA LEU A 402 -9.16 7.30 -19.38
C LEU A 402 -9.24 6.50 -20.68
N SER A 403 -10.41 5.96 -21.02
CA SER A 403 -10.62 5.02 -22.14
C SER A 403 -9.87 5.41 -23.42
N LYS A 404 -10.15 6.59 -23.98
CA LYS A 404 -9.53 7.03 -25.25
C LYS A 404 -8.00 7.09 -25.18
N THR A 405 -7.45 7.45 -24.04
CA THR A 405 -6.01 7.65 -23.88
C THR A 405 -5.29 6.32 -23.64
N ILE A 406 -5.87 5.44 -22.81
CA ILE A 406 -5.31 4.12 -22.49
C ILE A 406 -5.38 3.17 -23.69
N TRP A 407 -6.48 3.18 -24.46
CA TRP A 407 -6.64 2.23 -25.56
C TRP A 407 -5.84 2.59 -26.83
N ARG A 408 -5.18 3.75 -26.85
CA ARG A 408 -4.45 4.25 -28.01
C ARG A 408 -2.95 3.94 -27.94
N THR A 409 -2.53 2.84 -28.57
CA THR A 409 -1.11 2.40 -28.59
C THR A 409 -0.27 2.97 -29.74
N ASP A 410 -0.89 3.32 -30.88
CA ASP A 410 -0.20 3.77 -32.10
C ASP A 410 0.46 5.16 -31.98
N LYS A 411 -0.21 6.06 -31.25
CA LYS A 411 0.19 7.45 -30.99
C LYS A 411 -0.14 7.78 -29.54
N SER A 412 0.34 6.93 -28.63
CA SER A 412 0.13 7.10 -27.20
C SER A 412 0.63 8.46 -26.73
N LYS A 413 -0.24 9.20 -26.04
CA LYS A 413 0.14 10.45 -25.36
C LYS A 413 0.70 10.19 -23.96
N LEU A 414 0.61 8.95 -23.47
CA LEU A 414 1.11 8.56 -22.16
C LEU A 414 2.58 8.17 -22.23
N LEU A 415 2.97 7.56 -23.36
CA LEU A 415 4.30 7.03 -23.55
C LEU A 415 5.30 8.14 -23.82
N ILE A 416 6.23 8.32 -22.88
CA ILE A 416 7.46 9.06 -23.08
C ILE A 416 8.57 8.04 -23.36
N VAL A 417 9.05 8.06 -24.60
CA VAL A 417 10.27 7.34 -24.99
C VAL A 417 11.44 8.32 -24.88
N PRO A 418 12.42 8.10 -23.97
CA PRO A 418 13.60 8.94 -23.89
C PRO A 418 14.35 8.92 -25.23
N LYS A 419 14.65 10.11 -25.79
CA LYS A 419 15.43 10.22 -27.04
C LYS A 419 16.88 9.74 -26.91
N LYS A 420 17.39 9.68 -25.69
CA LYS A 420 18.69 9.14 -25.33
C LYS A 420 18.52 8.22 -24.12
N PRO A 421 19.27 7.11 -24.02
CA PRO A 421 19.32 6.31 -22.81
C PRO A 421 19.65 7.23 -21.62
N PRO A 422 18.93 7.12 -20.49
CA PRO A 422 19.28 7.87 -19.31
C PRO A 422 20.72 7.53 -18.88
N GLU A 423 21.43 8.49 -18.29
CA GLU A 423 22.83 8.31 -17.88
C GLU A 423 23.02 7.17 -16.87
N ASN A 424 21.95 6.77 -16.18
CA ASN A 424 21.96 5.64 -15.25
C ASN A 424 21.88 4.25 -15.95
N GLY A 425 21.78 4.20 -17.28
CA GLY A 425 21.67 2.96 -18.06
C GLY A 425 20.28 2.33 -18.05
N SER A 426 19.27 3.05 -17.55
CA SER A 426 17.88 2.57 -17.48
C SER A 426 17.30 2.25 -18.85
N LYS A 427 16.67 1.08 -18.98
CA LYS A 427 15.93 0.68 -20.20
C LYS A 427 14.44 0.97 -20.14
N PHE A 428 13.96 1.58 -19.05
CA PHE A 428 12.54 1.85 -18.88
C PHE A 428 12.04 2.91 -19.85
N GLU A 429 10.89 2.61 -20.43
CA GLU A 429 9.98 3.62 -20.95
C GLU A 429 9.13 4.16 -19.80
N VAL A 430 8.63 5.39 -19.96
CA VAL A 430 7.84 6.05 -18.94
C VAL A 430 6.42 6.25 -19.43
N LEU A 431 5.44 5.87 -18.62
CA LEU A 431 4.04 6.28 -18.78
C LEU A 431 3.77 7.45 -17.84
N ILE A 432 3.20 8.51 -18.39
CA ILE A 432 2.76 9.69 -17.63
C ILE A 432 1.38 10.14 -18.09
N GLY A 433 0.56 10.58 -17.15
CA GLY A 433 -0.80 11.01 -17.39
C GLY A 433 -1.36 11.73 -16.17
N TYR A 434 -2.50 12.39 -16.38
CA TYR A 434 -3.23 13.08 -15.33
C TYR A 434 -4.55 12.37 -15.09
N ALA A 435 -4.68 11.75 -13.92
CA ALA A 435 -5.94 11.22 -13.39
C ALA A 435 -5.76 10.98 -11.87
N PRO A 436 -6.86 10.68 -11.14
CA PRO A 436 -6.75 10.24 -9.75
C PRO A 436 -5.83 9.01 -9.63
N LEU A 437 -5.24 8.84 -8.45
CA LEU A 437 -4.18 7.86 -8.19
C LEU A 437 -4.56 6.42 -8.59
N MET A 438 -5.71 5.95 -8.11
CA MET A 438 -6.18 4.58 -8.34
C MET A 438 -6.45 4.30 -9.83
N PRO A 439 -7.31 5.09 -10.53
CA PRO A 439 -7.52 4.95 -11.98
C PRO A 439 -6.23 5.01 -12.81
N SER A 440 -5.28 5.87 -12.42
CA SER A 440 -4.03 6.04 -13.17
C SER A 440 -3.18 4.77 -13.13
N ILE A 441 -3.05 4.13 -11.97
CA ILE A 441 -2.24 2.91 -11.82
C ILE A 441 -2.86 1.75 -12.63
N ASP A 442 -4.17 1.54 -12.51
CA ASP A 442 -4.88 0.52 -13.32
C ASP A 442 -4.75 0.85 -14.83
N GLY A 443 -4.91 2.12 -15.19
CA GLY A 443 -4.74 2.59 -16.56
C GLY A 443 -3.34 2.34 -17.13
N TYR A 444 -2.29 2.56 -16.34
CA TYR A 444 -0.92 2.28 -16.78
C TYR A 444 -0.66 0.79 -16.95
N ALA A 445 -1.16 -0.06 -16.06
CA ALA A 445 -1.07 -1.51 -16.21
C ALA A 445 -1.79 -1.97 -17.49
N LEU A 446 -3.02 -1.50 -17.74
CA LEU A 446 -3.75 -1.80 -18.97
C LEU A 446 -3.03 -1.28 -20.22
N HIS A 447 -2.52 -0.05 -20.19
CA HIS A 447 -1.80 0.52 -21.34
C HIS A 447 -0.50 -0.25 -21.64
N ALA A 448 0.26 -0.63 -20.62
CA ALA A 448 1.47 -1.43 -20.78
C ALA A 448 1.15 -2.82 -21.37
N ALA A 449 0.04 -3.44 -20.96
CA ALA A 449 -0.44 -4.70 -21.54
C ALA A 449 -0.80 -4.55 -23.03
N LEU A 450 -1.55 -3.50 -23.38
CA LEU A 450 -1.91 -3.20 -24.76
C LEU A 450 -0.68 -2.91 -25.63
N LEU A 451 0.31 -2.18 -25.10
CA LEU A 451 1.58 -1.93 -25.78
C LEU A 451 2.38 -3.22 -25.99
N ALA A 452 2.44 -4.10 -24.99
CA ALA A 452 3.09 -5.40 -25.12
C ALA A 452 2.47 -6.20 -26.27
N LYS A 453 1.14 -6.31 -26.32
CA LYS A 453 0.43 -7.00 -27.41
C LYS A 453 0.69 -6.36 -28.77
N ALA A 454 0.61 -5.04 -28.87
CA ALA A 454 0.87 -4.30 -30.10
C ALA A 454 2.31 -4.50 -30.62
N ARG A 455 3.26 -4.78 -29.72
CA ARG A 455 4.67 -5.08 -30.02
C ARG A 455 4.95 -6.57 -30.23
N GLY A 456 3.93 -7.43 -30.20
CA GLY A 456 4.10 -8.88 -30.32
C GLY A 456 4.79 -9.53 -29.13
N LYS A 457 4.70 -8.93 -27.93
CA LYS A 457 5.28 -9.43 -26.68
C LYS A 457 4.22 -10.08 -25.78
N GLN A 458 4.65 -11.04 -24.97
CA GLN A 458 3.76 -11.74 -24.04
C GLN A 458 3.30 -10.87 -22.87
N GLY A 459 4.11 -9.90 -22.45
CA GLY A 459 3.82 -9.15 -21.23
C GLY A 459 4.80 -8.04 -20.92
N PHE A 460 4.85 -7.66 -19.65
CA PHE A 460 5.61 -6.51 -19.18
C PHE A 460 5.99 -6.59 -17.70
N ILE A 461 6.96 -5.78 -17.30
CA ILE A 461 7.22 -5.42 -15.89
C ILE A 461 6.93 -3.94 -15.73
N ILE A 462 6.31 -3.56 -14.62
CA ILE A 462 5.94 -2.18 -14.29
C ILE A 462 6.41 -1.80 -12.89
N THR A 463 6.69 -0.52 -12.70
CA THR A 463 7.00 0.10 -11.41
C THR A 463 6.35 1.48 -11.36
N PRO A 464 5.19 1.62 -10.70
CA PRO A 464 4.58 2.91 -10.44
C PRO A 464 5.51 3.82 -9.63
N ILE A 465 5.58 5.09 -10.01
CA ILE A 465 6.27 6.16 -9.30
C ILE A 465 5.21 7.15 -8.82
N VAL A 466 5.16 7.34 -7.50
CA VAL A 466 4.30 8.34 -6.86
C VAL A 466 5.19 9.28 -6.05
N GLN A 467 5.36 10.51 -6.52
CA GLN A 467 6.21 11.49 -5.85
C GLN A 467 5.62 12.89 -5.99
N ASN A 468 5.40 13.59 -4.87
CA ASN A 468 4.88 14.97 -4.86
C ASN A 468 3.62 15.18 -5.74
N GLY A 469 2.72 14.19 -5.79
CA GLY A 469 1.51 14.25 -6.61
C GLY A 469 1.70 13.89 -8.10
N LEU A 470 2.95 13.67 -8.56
CA LEU A 470 3.21 13.05 -9.86
C LEU A 470 2.92 11.56 -9.79
N ILE A 471 2.14 11.07 -10.75
CA ILE A 471 1.85 9.65 -10.94
C ILE A 471 2.41 9.25 -12.30
N ALA A 472 3.47 8.45 -12.29
CA ALA A 472 4.08 7.88 -13.48
C ALA A 472 4.26 6.37 -13.31
N ALA A 473 4.64 5.68 -14.38
CA ALA A 473 5.10 4.30 -14.28
C ALA A 473 6.30 4.08 -15.18
N LEU A 474 7.33 3.42 -14.64
CA LEU A 474 8.38 2.83 -15.45
C LEU A 474 7.92 1.46 -15.92
N PHE A 475 8.16 1.12 -17.18
CA PHE A 475 7.82 -0.21 -17.67
C PHE A 475 8.76 -0.68 -18.78
N ILE A 476 8.79 -2.00 -18.96
CA ILE A 476 9.47 -2.71 -20.04
C ILE A 476 8.56 -3.81 -20.56
N THR A 477 8.47 -3.98 -21.88
CA THR A 477 7.71 -5.07 -22.51
C THR A 477 8.65 -6.17 -22.97
N GLY A 478 8.24 -7.43 -22.85
CA GLY A 478 9.01 -8.55 -23.39
C GLY A 478 8.34 -9.89 -23.18
N ASP A 479 9.14 -10.94 -23.34
CA ASP A 479 8.67 -12.33 -23.29
C ASP A 479 9.01 -12.93 -21.93
N ARG A 480 8.14 -13.83 -21.45
CA ARG A 480 8.27 -14.40 -20.11
C ARG A 480 9.59 -15.17 -19.99
N GLY A 481 10.35 -14.88 -18.93
CA GLY A 481 11.62 -15.56 -18.64
C GLY A 481 12.80 -15.11 -19.50
N ALA A 482 12.63 -14.11 -20.37
CA ALA A 482 13.76 -13.46 -21.02
C ALA A 482 14.66 -12.75 -19.98
N PRO A 483 15.97 -12.55 -20.26
CA PRO A 483 16.87 -11.88 -19.32
C PRO A 483 16.33 -10.52 -18.86
N GLY A 484 16.30 -10.29 -17.54
CA GLY A 484 15.74 -9.08 -16.95
C GLY A 484 14.21 -9.04 -16.88
N LEU A 485 13.53 -10.14 -17.22
CA LEU A 485 12.07 -10.31 -17.17
C LEU A 485 11.69 -11.57 -16.36
N PRO A 486 12.11 -11.65 -15.08
CA PRO A 486 11.87 -12.82 -14.23
C PRO A 486 10.38 -13.00 -13.93
N GLU A 487 9.96 -14.27 -13.78
CA GLU A 487 8.55 -14.65 -13.64
C GLU A 487 7.85 -14.00 -12.44
N GLY A 488 8.53 -13.88 -11.29
CA GLY A 488 7.94 -13.37 -10.05
C GLY A 488 7.38 -11.93 -10.13
N ILE A 489 7.82 -11.13 -11.10
CA ILE A 489 7.38 -9.74 -11.31
C ILE A 489 6.83 -9.50 -12.72
N PHE A 490 6.68 -10.55 -13.52
CA PHE A 490 6.17 -10.47 -14.88
C PHE A 490 4.65 -10.43 -14.90
N ASN A 491 4.09 -9.47 -15.64
CA ASN A 491 2.66 -9.35 -15.89
C ASN A 491 2.33 -9.91 -17.27
N ASP A 492 1.41 -10.87 -17.30
CA ASP A 492 0.85 -11.42 -18.53
C ASP A 492 -0.12 -10.43 -19.18
N ALA A 493 0.13 -10.03 -20.43
CA ALA A 493 -0.65 -8.97 -21.06
C ALA A 493 -2.12 -9.35 -21.26
N GLU A 494 -2.40 -10.60 -21.63
CA GLU A 494 -3.78 -11.07 -21.86
C GLU A 494 -4.58 -11.07 -20.58
N THR A 495 -3.97 -11.55 -19.49
CA THR A 495 -4.59 -11.57 -18.16
C THR A 495 -4.93 -10.15 -17.71
N VAL A 496 -3.98 -9.21 -17.83
CA VAL A 496 -4.20 -7.80 -17.44
C VAL A 496 -5.31 -7.16 -18.27
N ILE A 497 -5.35 -7.40 -19.58
CA ILE A 497 -6.40 -6.87 -20.47
C ILE A 497 -7.76 -7.44 -20.10
N ALA A 498 -7.85 -8.75 -19.86
CA ALA A 498 -9.10 -9.41 -19.47
C ALA A 498 -9.66 -8.82 -18.15
N ASP A 499 -8.78 -8.52 -17.20
CA ASP A 499 -9.19 -8.00 -15.88
C ASP A 499 -9.57 -6.53 -15.90
N LEU A 500 -8.84 -5.70 -16.65
CA LEU A 500 -8.97 -4.25 -16.58
C LEU A 500 -9.84 -3.67 -17.68
N SER A 501 -10.04 -4.37 -18.81
CA SER A 501 -10.93 -3.89 -19.88
C SER A 501 -12.40 -3.73 -19.47
N PRO A 502 -12.98 -4.50 -18.52
CA PRO A 502 -14.34 -4.22 -18.03
C PRO A 502 -14.43 -2.91 -17.22
N VAL A 503 -13.34 -2.52 -16.57
CA VAL A 503 -13.22 -1.36 -15.67
C VAL A 503 -12.80 -0.10 -16.44
N ILE A 504 -11.94 -0.23 -17.44
CA ILE A 504 -11.55 0.84 -18.37
C ILE A 504 -11.95 0.36 -19.77
N PRO A 505 -13.24 0.49 -20.16
CA PRO A 505 -13.71 -0.06 -21.42
C PRO A 505 -13.11 0.63 -22.62
N ALA A 506 -12.99 -0.10 -23.73
CA ALA A 506 -12.60 0.48 -25.00
C ALA A 506 -13.60 1.56 -25.46
N PRO A 507 -13.17 2.57 -26.25
CA PRO A 507 -14.05 3.65 -26.68
C PRO A 507 -15.34 3.18 -27.36
N GLU A 508 -15.26 2.17 -28.20
CA GLU A 508 -16.38 1.54 -28.91
C GLU A 508 -17.38 0.90 -27.94
N THR A 509 -16.89 0.28 -26.87
CA THR A 509 -17.73 -0.32 -25.82
C THR A 509 -18.49 0.76 -25.05
N LEU A 510 -17.83 1.88 -24.74
CA LEU A 510 -18.50 3.03 -24.11
C LEU A 510 -19.54 3.65 -25.03
N GLU A 511 -19.24 3.78 -26.31
CA GLU A 511 -20.17 4.32 -27.29
C GLU A 511 -21.43 3.43 -27.43
N ALA A 512 -21.24 2.10 -27.46
CA ALA A 512 -22.33 1.14 -27.48
C ALA A 512 -23.21 1.24 -26.22
N ARG A 513 -22.59 1.34 -25.02
CA ARG A 513 -23.32 1.54 -23.75
C ARG A 513 -24.16 2.82 -23.76
N ARG A 514 -23.60 3.94 -24.24
CA ARG A 514 -24.32 5.22 -24.35
C ARG A 514 -25.50 5.14 -25.30
N LYS A 515 -25.33 4.48 -26.45
CA LYS A 515 -26.41 4.24 -27.42
C LYS A 515 -27.53 3.40 -26.81
N ALA A 516 -27.18 2.34 -26.08
CA ALA A 516 -28.16 1.49 -25.39
C ALA A 516 -28.94 2.25 -24.30
N ALA A 517 -28.27 3.04 -23.47
CA ALA A 517 -28.93 3.86 -22.43
C ALA A 517 -29.88 4.92 -23.02
N THR A 518 -29.49 5.52 -24.15
CA THR A 518 -30.34 6.48 -24.87
C THR A 518 -31.57 5.79 -25.45
N ALA A 519 -31.43 4.55 -25.94
CA ALA A 519 -32.52 3.77 -26.50
C ALA A 519 -33.50 3.23 -25.43
N SER A 520 -33.05 3.01 -24.19
CA SER A 520 -33.89 2.52 -23.09
C SER A 520 -34.64 3.61 -22.33
N GLY A 521 -34.45 4.89 -22.67
CA GLY A 521 -35.14 6.02 -22.01
C GLY A 521 -34.72 6.27 -20.56
N SER A 522 -33.70 5.57 -20.05
CA SER A 522 -33.14 5.81 -18.72
C SER A 522 -32.16 6.98 -18.79
N LYS A 523 -32.60 8.16 -18.34
CA LYS A 523 -31.73 9.29 -18.01
C LYS A 523 -31.20 9.15 -16.59
#